data_AF-A0A6C6ZMC7-F1
#
_entry.id   AF-A0A6C6ZMC7-F1
#
_cell.length_a   1.000
_cell.length_b   1.000
_cell.length_c   1.000
_cell.angle_alpha   90.00
_cell.angle_beta   90.00
_cell.angle_gamma   90.00
#
_symmetry.space_group_name_H-M   'P 1'
#
loop_
_entity.id
_entity.type
_entity.pdbx_description
1 polymer ?
#
loop_
_entity_poly.entity_id
_entity_poly.type
_entity_poly.pdbx_seq_one_letter_code
_entity_poly.pdbx_strand_id
1 'polypeptide(L)' 'MEGIKFKYELNQAVRVAISGEDGYVKARAEYATFANQYLLHYRAADGRAVDSWFDESELTTVQL' A
#
# COMPACT_ATOMS: atom_id res chain seq x y z
N MET A 1 18.42 14.56 11.31
CA MET A 1 17.97 13.15 11.33
C MET A 1 17.29 12.93 10.00
N GLU A 2 17.74 11.98 9.19
CA GLU A 2 16.96 11.59 8.02
C GLU A 2 15.68 10.93 8.53
N GLY A 3 14.52 11.48 8.15
CA GLY A 3 13.23 10.87 8.46
C GLY A 3 13.03 9.60 7.63
N ILE A 4 12.07 8.76 8.03
CA ILE A 4 11.74 7.56 7.24
C ILE A 4 11.35 7.93 5.82
N LYS A 5 11.99 7.24 4.87
CA LYS A 5 11.68 7.33 3.46
C LYS A 5 10.67 6.26 3.11
N PHE A 6 9.45 6.68 2.77
CA PHE A 6 8.43 5.81 2.21
C PHE A 6 8.64 5.67 0.70
N LYS A 7 8.49 4.45 0.18
CA LYS A 7 8.53 4.16 -1.27
C LYS A 7 7.28 4.64 -2.01
N TYR A 8 6.12 4.63 -1.36
CA TYR A 8 4.86 5.07 -1.96
C TYR A 8 4.30 6.31 -1.26
N GLU A 9 3.67 7.18 -2.04
CA GLU A 9 3.05 8.42 -1.56
C GLU A 9 1.57 8.23 -1.22
N LEU A 10 1.03 9.11 -0.36
CA LEU A 10 -0.41 9.14 -0.11
C LEU A 10 -1.17 9.44 -1.41
N ASN A 11 -2.30 8.77 -1.60
CA ASN A 11 -3.13 8.76 -2.81
C ASN A 11 -2.46 8.17 -4.06
N GLN A 12 -1.26 7.60 -3.95
CA GLN A 12 -0.63 6.90 -5.07
C GLN A 12 -1.40 5.62 -5.41
N ALA A 13 -1.63 5.39 -6.70
CA ALA A 13 -2.15 4.12 -7.19
C ALA A 13 -1.09 3.01 -7.12
N VAL A 14 -1.44 1.89 -6.51
CA VAL A 14 -0.57 0.73 -6.32
C VAL A 14 -1.37 -0.56 -6.50
N ARG A 15 -0.66 -1.65 -6.75
CA ARG A 15 -1.21 -2.99 -6.92
C ARG A 15 -0.67 -3.94 -5.86
N VAL A 16 -1.57 -4.69 -5.22
CA VAL A 16 -1.19 -5.82 -4.38
C VAL A 16 -0.63 -6.93 -5.27
N ALA A 17 0.63 -7.30 -5.05
CA ALA A 17 1.40 -8.12 -5.98
C ALA A 17 0.82 -9.54 -6.14
N ILE A 18 0.30 -10.13 -5.06
CA ILE A 18 -0.17 -11.53 -5.07
C ILE A 18 -1.58 -11.68 -5.65
N SER A 19 -2.48 -10.74 -5.36
CA SER A 19 -3.88 -10.80 -5.79
C SER A 19 -4.17 -10.01 -7.06
N GLY A 20 -3.29 -9.08 -7.44
CA GLY A 20 -3.47 -8.20 -8.60
C GLY A 20 -4.47 -7.06 -8.36
N GLU A 21 -4.92 -6.85 -7.13
CA GLU A 21 -5.90 -5.84 -6.79
C GLU A 21 -5.27 -4.44 -6.80
N ASP A 22 -5.92 -3.51 -7.51
CA ASP A 22 -5.52 -2.12 -7.57
C ASP A 22 -6.23 -1.29 -6.49
N GLY A 23 -5.47 -0.40 -5.86
CA GLY A 23 -5.97 0.51 -4.86
C GLY A 23 -5.13 1.76 -4.74
N TYR A 24 -5.45 2.54 -3.72
CA TYR A 24 -4.76 3.79 -3.41
C TYR A 24 -4.21 3.76 -1.99
N VAL A 25 -3.01 4.29 -1.82
CA VAL A 25 -2.38 4.44 -0.50
C VAL A 25 -3.16 5.48 0.32
N LYS A 26 -3.90 5.01 1.32
CA LYS A 26 -4.72 5.84 2.22
C LYS A 26 -3.93 6.31 3.45
N ALA A 27 -3.01 5.49 3.95
CA ALA A 27 -2.14 5.83 5.07
C ALA A 27 -0.77 5.14 4.95
N ARG A 28 0.20 5.65 5.72
CA ARG A 28 1.56 5.10 5.83
C ARG A 28 1.93 4.98 7.30
N ALA A 29 2.62 3.92 7.66
CA ALA A 29 3.04 3.67 9.04
C ALA A 29 4.51 3.25 9.09
N GLU A 30 5.23 3.83 10.04
CA GLU A 30 6.59 3.49 10.44
C GLU A 30 6.54 2.54 11.65
N TYR A 31 7.43 1.55 11.67
CA TYR A 31 7.55 0.58 12.76
C TYR A 31 9.00 0.50 13.23
N ALA A 32 9.21 0.29 14.54
CA ALA A 32 10.55 0.21 15.12
C ALA A 32 11.34 -1.04 14.66
N THR A 33 10.65 -2.13 14.32
CA THR A 33 11.27 -3.43 14.00
C THR A 33 10.69 -4.09 12.76
N PHE A 34 10.01 -3.32 11.90
CA PHE A 34 9.32 -3.85 10.72
C PHE A 34 9.46 -2.91 9.52
N ALA A 35 9.14 -3.42 8.33
CA ALA A 35 9.12 -2.61 7.12
C ALA A 35 8.02 -1.54 7.20
N ASN A 36 8.15 -0.48 6.38
CA ASN A 36 7.08 0.48 6.19
C ASN A 36 5.81 -0.25 5.72
N GLN A 37 4.68 0.09 6.34
CA GLN A 37 3.38 -0.42 5.90
C GLN A 37 2.52 0.66 5.28
N TYR A 38 1.63 0.22 4.41
CA TYR A 38 0.73 1.05 3.64
C TYR A 38 -0.70 0.54 3.80
N LEU A 39 -1.62 1.40 4.22
CA LEU A 39 -3.04 1.09 4.24
C LEU A 39 -3.59 1.39 2.86
N LEU A 40 -4.07 0.37 2.16
CA LEU A 40 -4.69 0.55 0.86
C LEU A 40 -6.20 0.57 0.97
N HIS A 41 -6.84 1.48 0.23
CA HIS A 41 -8.26 1.38 -0.10
C HIS A 41 -8.40 0.79 -1.50
N TYR A 42 -9.06 -0.37 -1.61
CA TYR A 42 -9.15 -1.10 -2.87
C TYR A 42 -10.47 -1.88 -2.97
N ARG A 43 -10.77 -2.36 -4.18
CA ARG A 43 -11.90 -3.27 -4.40
C ARG A 43 -11.39 -4.71 -4.35
N ALA A 44 -11.82 -5.46 -3.36
CA ALA A 44 -11.51 -6.89 -3.25
C ALA A 44 -12.16 -7.69 -4.39
N ALA A 45 -11.67 -8.90 -4.64
CA ALA A 45 -12.20 -9.79 -5.68
C ALA A 45 -13.72 -10.08 -5.57
N ASP A 46 -14.30 -10.00 -4.37
CA ASP A 46 -15.75 -10.17 -4.13
C ASP A 46 -16.58 -8.89 -4.33
N GLY A 47 -15.95 -7.81 -4.82
CA GLY A 47 -16.60 -6.56 -5.17
C GLY A 47 -16.73 -5.57 -4.01
N ARG A 48 -16.30 -5.91 -2.79
CA ARG A 48 -16.35 -4.99 -1.64
C ARG A 48 -15.24 -3.95 -1.68
N ALA A 49 -15.53 -2.76 -1.19
CA ALA A 49 -14.51 -1.80 -0.80
C ALA A 49 -13.88 -2.24 0.53
N VAL A 50 -12.56 -2.36 0.57
CA VAL A 50 -11.80 -2.84 1.72
C VAL A 50 -10.63 -1.89 2.00
N ASP A 51 -10.34 -1.69 3.28
CA ASP A 51 -9.09 -1.11 3.75
C ASP A 51 -8.23 -2.22 4.37
N SER A 52 -6.98 -2.40 3.91
CA SER A 52 -6.05 -3.38 4.50
C SER A 52 -4.60 -2.88 4.47
N TRP A 53 -3.82 -3.26 5.48
CA TRP A 53 -2.39 -2.97 5.57
C TRP A 53 -1.59 -4.00 4.78
N PHE A 54 -0.56 -3.51 4.09
CA PHE A 54 0.41 -4.31 3.34
C PHE A 54 1.83 -3.78 3.58
N ASP A 55 2.79 -4.69 3.52
CA ASP A 55 4.20 -4.36 3.59
C ASP A 55 4.67 -3.71 2.28
N GLU A 56 5.73 -2.89 2.36
CA GLU A 56 6.30 -2.20 1.20
C GLU A 56 6.63 -3.14 0.02
N SER A 57 7.05 -4.38 0.32
CA SER A 57 7.40 -5.40 -0.66
C SER A 57 6.21 -6.11 -1.31
N GLU A 58 5.02 -6.02 -0.71
CA GLU A 58 3.81 -6.66 -1.24
C GLU A 58 3.13 -5.81 -2.32
N LEU A 59 3.63 -4.59 -2.54
CA LEU A 59 3.05 -3.62 -3.46
C LEU A 59 3.93 -3.39 -4.68
N THR A 60 3.29 -3.06 -5.79
CA THR A 60 3.95 -2.56 -7.00
C THR A 60 3.26 -1.29 -7.51
N THR A 61 3.99 -0.44 -8.22
CA THR A 61 3.42 0.75 -8.87
C THR A 61 2.52 0.32 -10.03
N VAL A 62 1.33 0.91 -10.13
CA VAL A 62 0.51 0.79 -11.34
C VAL A 62 1.05 1.75 -12.39
N GLN A 63 1.26 1.27 -13.60
CA GLN A 63 1.59 2.12 -14.74
C GLN A 63 0.26 2.53 -15.39
N LEU A 64 -0.04 3.83 -15.36
CA LEU A 64 -1.20 4.42 -16.03
C LEU A 64 -0.94 4.54 -17.54
#